data_AF-A0A377JHA2-F1
#
_entry.id   AF-A0A377JHA2-F1
#
_cell.length_a   1.000
_cell.length_b   1.000
_cell.length_c   1.000
_cell.angle_alpha   90.00
_cell.angle_beta   90.00
_cell.angle_gamma   90.00
#
_symmetry.space_group_name_H-M   'P 1'
#
loop_
_entity.id
_entity.type
_entity.pdbx_description
1 polymer ?
#
loop_
_entity_poly.entity_id
_entity_poly.type
_entity_poly.pdbx_seq_one_letter_code
_entity_poly.pdbx_strand_id
1 'polypeptide(L)'
;MNANKLPIIQSANFWIILSVIAFLLLPSHALDYGLFESTSDEYLGAMGWSSLNITALWFLPVLLYGLMPLLKLPKDTQAKAELYLVAAATLFIFVSATIYKVSMGYSVIVLIASLTALATFSFAKLKVMQGDKFIIASLLCIILLIFFFIVYPTLAIFVSMFYDGDTFAPQQVMRILTQSYIVRVISNSLFLSGFVGIVSTIFGLAFALYTTRIARRTAFIGKIFSILPIVTPPFVVGLG
;
A
#
# COMPACT_ATOMS: atom_id res chain seq x y z
N MET A 1 20.13 22.48 32.42
CA MET A 1 19.85 21.24 31.66
C MET A 1 18.45 21.34 31.07
N ASN A 2 18.33 21.92 29.87
CA ASN A 2 17.05 21.96 29.17
C ASN A 2 16.69 20.53 28.78
N ALA A 3 15.63 19.99 29.39
CA ALA A 3 14.98 18.81 28.87
C ALA A 3 14.56 19.13 27.43
N ASN A 4 15.27 18.56 26.45
CA ASN A 4 14.82 18.58 25.06
C ASN A 4 13.41 17.97 25.06
N LYS A 5 12.39 18.83 25.01
CA LYS A 5 11.01 18.39 24.84
C LYS A 5 11.01 17.60 23.54
N LEU A 6 10.79 16.29 23.65
CA LEU A 6 10.61 15.45 22.47
C LEU A 6 9.52 16.09 21.60
N PRO A 7 9.69 16.11 20.26
CA PRO A 7 8.70 16.69 19.37
C PRO A 7 7.32 16.11 19.67
N ILE A 8 6.27 16.94 19.64
CA ILE A 8 4.90 16.52 20.00
C ILE A 8 4.45 15.30 19.17
N ILE A 9 4.89 15.24 17.91
CA ILE A 9 4.64 14.15 16.95
C ILE A 9 5.21 12.80 17.43
N GLN A 10 6.20 12.79 18.31
CA GLN A 10 6.79 11.55 18.85
C GLN A 10 6.01 10.97 20.04
N SER A 11 4.90 11.60 20.44
CA SER A 11 4.04 11.12 21.52
C SER A 11 2.87 10.31 20.96
N ALA A 12 2.55 9.17 21.59
CA ALA A 12 1.39 8.36 21.21
C ALA A 12 0.07 9.14 21.38
N ASN A 13 -0.02 9.95 22.44
CA ASN A 13 -1.20 10.76 22.74
C ASN A 13 -1.53 11.76 21.63
N PHE A 14 -0.52 12.33 20.97
CA PHE A 14 -0.73 13.22 19.83
C PHE A 14 -1.48 12.52 18.70
N TRP A 15 -1.08 11.30 18.33
CA TRP A 15 -1.73 10.54 17.26
C TRP A 15 -3.12 10.04 17.65
N ILE A 16 -3.32 9.68 18.91
CA ILE A 16 -4.66 9.34 19.43
C ILE A 16 -5.59 10.55 19.32
N ILE A 17 -5.17 11.71 19.83
CA ILE A 17 -5.96 12.94 19.76
C ILE A 17 -6.21 13.36 18.31
N LEU A 18 -5.19 13.26 17.45
CA LEU A 18 -5.31 13.56 16.03
C LEU A 18 -6.36 12.68 15.34
N SER A 19 -6.39 11.38 15.66
CA SER A 19 -7.40 10.46 15.11
C SER A 19 -8.82 10.79 15.58
N VAL A 20 -8.99 11.20 16.84
CA VAL A 20 -10.30 11.60 17.39
C VAL A 20 -10.77 12.91 16.77
N ILE A 21 -9.87 13.88 16.61
CA ILE A 21 -10.16 15.14 15.92
C ILE A 21 -10.55 14.86 14.46
N ALA A 22 -9.83 13.96 13.78
CA ALA A 22 -10.17 13.58 12.41
C ALA A 22 -11.53 12.90 12.31
N PHE A 23 -11.91 12.04 13.26
CA PHE A 23 -13.25 11.46 13.31
C PHE A 23 -14.36 12.51 13.49
N LEU A 24 -14.09 13.56 14.27
CA LEU A 24 -15.07 14.60 14.56
C LEU A 24 -15.20 15.63 13.42
N LEU A 25 -14.10 15.94 12.73
CA LEU A 25 -14.02 17.02 11.73
C LEU A 25 -14.06 16.56 10.28
N LEU A 26 -13.70 15.30 9.99
CA LEU A 26 -13.61 14.79 8.62
C LEU A 26 -14.65 13.69 8.36
N PRO A 27 -15.17 13.61 7.13
CA PRO A 27 -16.10 12.57 6.75
C PRO A 27 -15.42 11.20 6.80
N SER A 28 -16.13 10.24 7.40
CA SER A 28 -15.66 8.86 7.56
C SER A 28 -16.10 7.94 6.43
N HIS A 29 -17.16 8.33 5.73
CA HIS A 29 -17.53 7.78 4.43
C HIS A 29 -16.93 8.61 3.30
N ALA A 30 -16.67 7.98 2.15
CA ALA A 30 -16.27 8.71 0.96
C ALA A 30 -17.41 9.61 0.47
N LEU A 31 -17.05 10.78 -0.04
CA LEU A 31 -17.96 11.71 -0.70
C LEU A 31 -17.91 11.48 -2.21
N ASP A 32 -19.05 11.44 -2.88
CA ASP A 32 -19.11 11.14 -4.32
C ASP A 32 -18.57 12.30 -5.16
N TYR A 33 -18.80 13.54 -4.71
CA TYR A 33 -18.38 14.78 -5.38
C TYR A 33 -17.15 15.45 -4.72
N GLY A 34 -16.55 14.82 -3.71
CA GLY A 34 -15.40 15.36 -3.00
C GLY A 34 -15.72 16.57 -2.09
N LEU A 35 -14.70 17.06 -1.36
CA LEU A 35 -14.91 18.00 -0.25
C LEU A 35 -15.52 19.35 -0.61
N PHE A 36 -15.34 19.81 -1.86
CA PHE A 36 -15.72 21.16 -2.28
C PHE A 36 -17.03 21.22 -3.06
N GLU A 37 -17.45 20.11 -3.67
CA GLU A 37 -18.65 20.06 -4.52
C GLU A 37 -19.81 19.27 -3.87
N SER A 38 -19.56 18.61 -2.74
CA SER A 38 -20.61 17.90 -1.99
C SER A 38 -21.58 18.87 -1.30
N THR A 39 -22.85 18.48 -1.24
CA THR A 39 -23.87 19.25 -0.51
C THR A 39 -23.66 19.19 1.00
N SER A 40 -24.19 20.16 1.74
CA SER A 40 -24.07 20.17 3.21
C SER A 40 -24.72 18.94 3.87
N ASP A 41 -25.82 18.45 3.32
CA ASP A 41 -26.50 17.24 3.82
C ASP A 41 -25.69 15.97 3.55
N GLU A 42 -25.07 15.87 2.37
CA GLU A 42 -24.17 14.76 2.02
C GLU A 42 -22.92 14.77 2.92
N TYR A 43 -22.36 15.95 3.17
CA TYR A 43 -21.22 16.10 4.08
C TYR A 43 -21.56 15.65 5.49
N LEU A 44 -22.71 16.09 6.03
CA LEU A 44 -23.19 15.67 7.35
C LEU A 44 -23.53 14.17 7.39
N GLY A 45 -24.11 13.62 6.32
CA GLY A 45 -24.38 12.19 6.19
C GLY A 45 -23.12 11.33 6.18
N ALA A 46 -22.03 11.85 5.62
CA ALA A 46 -20.74 11.17 5.54
C ALA A 46 -19.94 11.21 6.87
N MET A 47 -20.35 12.01 7.85
CA MET A 47 -19.70 12.08 9.16
C MET A 47 -19.93 10.79 9.95
N GLY A 48 -18.85 10.26 10.55
CA GLY A 48 -18.89 8.98 11.25
C GLY A 48 -19.77 8.94 12.50
N TRP A 49 -20.17 10.11 13.02
CA TRP A 49 -21.05 10.29 14.18
C TRP A 49 -22.51 10.64 13.82
N SER A 50 -22.80 10.93 12.56
CA SER A 50 -24.14 11.37 12.13
C SER A 50 -25.17 10.23 12.15
N SER A 51 -24.72 9.01 11.88
CA SER A 51 -25.52 7.79 11.96
C SER A 51 -24.79 6.68 12.72
N LEU A 52 -25.55 5.73 13.28
CA LEU A 52 -25.00 4.56 13.97
C LEU A 52 -24.35 3.61 12.96
N ASN A 53 -23.09 3.88 12.63
CA ASN A 53 -22.32 3.19 11.61
C ASN A 53 -21.13 2.42 12.20
N ILE A 54 -20.66 1.43 11.43
CA ILE A 54 -19.44 0.69 11.76
C ILE A 54 -18.18 1.56 11.79
N THR A 55 -18.23 2.73 11.15
CA THR A 55 -17.13 3.70 11.12
C THR A 55 -16.72 4.17 12.51
N ALA A 56 -17.66 4.28 13.46
CA ALA A 56 -17.33 4.63 14.84
C ALA A 56 -16.48 3.53 15.53
N LEU A 57 -16.75 2.27 15.21
CA LEU A 57 -15.99 1.12 15.74
C LEU A 57 -14.56 1.06 15.20
N TRP A 58 -14.27 1.70 14.05
CA TRP A 58 -12.91 1.77 13.49
C TRP A 58 -11.96 2.60 14.34
N PHE A 59 -12.46 3.61 15.07
CA PHE A 59 -11.66 4.50 15.91
C PHE A 59 -11.50 3.98 17.35
N LEU A 60 -12.36 3.06 17.79
CA LEU A 60 -12.34 2.50 19.14
C LEU A 60 -10.99 1.82 19.50
N PRO A 61 -10.32 1.06 18.62
CA PRO A 61 -9.00 0.52 18.90
C PRO A 61 -7.93 1.56 19.22
N VAL A 62 -7.99 2.76 18.62
CA VAL A 62 -7.01 3.82 18.91
C VAL A 62 -7.17 4.33 20.35
N LEU A 63 -8.41 4.40 20.84
CA LEU A 63 -8.69 4.71 22.24
C LEU A 63 -8.21 3.59 23.17
N LEU A 64 -8.45 2.32 22.80
CA LEU A 64 -7.96 1.17 23.55
C LEU A 64 -6.43 1.15 23.66
N TYR A 65 -5.71 1.52 22.59
CA TYR A 65 -4.25 1.69 22.63
C TYR A 65 -3.85 2.72 23.70
N GLY A 66 -4.56 3.84 23.81
CA GLY A 66 -4.32 4.87 24.83
C GLY A 66 -4.53 4.38 26.27
N LEU A 67 -5.40 3.38 26.46
CA LEU A 67 -5.70 2.78 27.76
C LEU A 67 -4.72 1.65 28.14
N MET A 68 -3.96 1.10 27.19
CA MET A 68 -2.99 0.01 27.45
C MET A 68 -2.00 0.30 28.58
N PRO A 69 -1.44 1.51 28.73
CA PRO A 69 -0.55 1.83 29.84
C PRO A 69 -1.20 1.71 31.24
N LEU A 70 -2.53 1.79 31.36
CA LEU A 70 -3.21 1.61 32.65
C LEU A 70 -3.12 0.17 33.17
N LEU A 71 -2.95 -0.82 32.28
CA LEU A 71 -2.89 -2.24 32.64
C LEU A 71 -1.58 -2.64 33.35
N LYS A 72 -0.61 -1.72 33.49
CA LYS A 72 0.68 -1.90 34.18
C LYS A 72 1.41 -3.21 33.82
N LEU A 73 1.31 -3.63 32.55
CA LEU A 73 1.95 -4.84 32.05
C LEU A 73 3.48 -4.66 31.91
N PRO A 74 4.25 -5.76 31.86
CA PRO A 74 5.66 -5.71 31.49
C PRO A 74 5.85 -5.04 30.12
N LYS A 75 6.92 -4.24 29.96
CA LYS A 75 7.13 -3.40 28.76
C LYS A 75 7.11 -4.20 27.44
N ASP A 76 7.67 -5.40 27.43
CA ASP A 76 7.70 -6.27 26.24
C ASP A 76 6.31 -6.84 25.91
N THR A 77 5.61 -7.37 26.90
CA THR A 77 4.24 -7.88 26.75
C THR A 77 3.28 -6.77 26.32
N GLN A 78 3.41 -5.58 26.90
CA GLN A 78 2.61 -4.41 26.52
C GLN A 78 2.84 -4.03 25.06
N ALA A 79 4.11 -3.94 24.62
CA ALA A 79 4.42 -3.56 23.24
C ALA A 79 3.93 -4.60 22.21
N LYS A 80 4.02 -5.90 22.52
CA LYS A 80 3.44 -6.96 21.69
C LYS A 80 1.92 -6.85 21.62
N ALA A 81 1.26 -6.67 22.76
CA ALA A 81 -0.19 -6.54 22.82
C ALA A 81 -0.67 -5.28 22.06
N GLU A 82 0.06 -4.16 22.15
CA GLU A 82 -0.20 -2.95 21.38
C GLU A 82 -0.07 -3.20 19.87
N LEU A 83 0.95 -3.94 19.42
CA LEU A 83 1.10 -4.32 18.02
C LEU A 83 -0.02 -5.23 17.53
N TYR A 84 -0.39 -6.26 18.31
CA TYR A 84 -1.50 -7.14 17.95
C TYR A 84 -2.80 -6.35 17.85
N LEU A 85 -3.03 -5.39 18.74
CA LEU A 85 -4.19 -4.51 18.69
C LEU A 85 -4.19 -3.65 17.42
N VAL A 86 -3.07 -3.02 17.07
CA VAL A 86 -2.98 -2.18 15.86
C VAL A 86 -3.15 -3.02 14.59
N ALA A 87 -2.54 -4.21 14.54
CA ALA A 87 -2.69 -5.12 13.41
C ALA A 87 -4.15 -5.63 13.27
N ALA A 88 -4.77 -6.04 14.38
CA ALA A 88 -6.16 -6.47 14.40
C ALA A 88 -7.12 -5.33 14.03
N ALA A 89 -6.86 -4.10 14.51
CA ALA A 89 -7.63 -2.91 14.16
C ALA A 89 -7.54 -2.61 12.66
N THR A 90 -6.33 -2.65 12.11
CA THR A 90 -6.09 -2.43 10.67
C THR A 90 -6.85 -3.46 9.85
N LEU A 91 -6.73 -4.75 10.19
CA LEU A 91 -7.46 -5.82 9.50
C LEU A 91 -8.98 -5.68 9.65
N PHE A 92 -9.46 -5.34 10.85
CA PHE A 92 -10.88 -5.11 11.12
C PHE A 92 -11.45 -3.98 10.26
N ILE A 93 -10.73 -2.86 10.11
CA ILE A 93 -11.13 -1.73 9.25
C ILE A 93 -11.31 -2.23 7.79
N PHE A 94 -10.32 -2.90 7.22
CA PHE A 94 -10.39 -3.34 5.82
C PHE A 94 -11.43 -4.43 5.58
N VAL A 95 -11.50 -5.43 6.46
CA VAL A 95 -12.47 -6.54 6.33
C VAL A 95 -13.89 -6.01 6.48
N SER A 96 -14.15 -5.17 7.48
CA SER A 96 -15.48 -4.59 7.66
C SER A 96 -15.85 -3.64 6.51
N ALA A 97 -14.94 -2.79 6.05
CA ALA A 97 -15.19 -1.93 4.89
C ALA A 97 -15.55 -2.75 3.63
N THR A 98 -14.85 -3.87 3.40
CA THR A 98 -15.10 -4.76 2.26
C THR A 98 -16.45 -5.48 2.37
N ILE A 99 -16.76 -6.04 3.55
CA ILE A 99 -18.01 -6.80 3.78
C ILE A 99 -19.24 -5.90 3.69
N TYR A 100 -19.20 -4.74 4.35
CA TYR A 100 -20.31 -3.79 4.35
C TYR A 100 -20.34 -2.87 3.13
N LYS A 101 -19.42 -3.06 2.17
CA LYS A 101 -19.25 -2.23 0.96
C LYS A 101 -19.20 -0.72 1.29
N VAL A 102 -18.51 -0.40 2.38
CA VAL A 102 -18.36 0.98 2.86
C VAL A 102 -17.13 1.60 2.22
N SER A 103 -17.33 2.70 1.51
CA SER A 103 -16.24 3.51 0.97
C SER A 103 -15.59 4.33 2.08
N MET A 104 -14.29 4.11 2.31
CA MET A 104 -13.52 4.79 3.37
C MET A 104 -13.29 6.27 3.02
N GLY A 105 -13.67 7.17 3.93
CA GLY A 105 -13.51 8.62 3.79
C GLY A 105 -12.17 9.17 4.24
N TYR A 106 -12.06 10.50 4.28
CA TYR A 106 -10.82 11.22 4.62
C TYR A 106 -10.37 11.01 6.06
N SER A 107 -11.30 10.81 7.01
CA SER A 107 -10.94 10.53 8.41
C SER A 107 -10.15 9.22 8.54
N VAL A 108 -10.42 8.24 7.66
CA VAL A 108 -9.76 6.93 7.65
C VAL A 108 -8.29 7.04 7.21
N ILE A 109 -7.95 8.01 6.36
CA ILE A 109 -6.56 8.28 5.98
C ILE A 109 -5.76 8.70 7.22
N VAL A 110 -6.31 9.60 8.03
CA VAL A 110 -5.69 10.04 9.28
C VAL A 110 -5.65 8.91 10.30
N LEU A 111 -6.68 8.06 10.34
CA LEU A 111 -6.70 6.86 11.17
C LEU A 111 -5.58 5.88 10.80
N ILE A 112 -5.40 5.57 9.51
CA ILE A 112 -4.31 4.69 9.03
C ILE A 112 -2.94 5.30 9.34
N ALA A 113 -2.76 6.60 9.14
CA ALA A 113 -1.53 7.29 9.50
C ALA A 113 -1.26 7.21 11.02
N SER A 114 -2.30 7.38 11.84
CA SER A 114 -2.21 7.28 13.30
C SER A 114 -1.87 5.86 13.73
N LEU A 115 -2.55 4.84 13.19
CA LEU A 115 -2.23 3.42 13.45
C LEU A 115 -0.80 3.09 13.04
N THR A 116 -0.30 3.62 11.92
CA THR A 116 1.08 3.44 11.47
C THR A 116 2.08 4.05 12.45
N ALA A 117 1.79 5.25 12.96
CA ALA A 117 2.62 5.90 13.97
C ALA A 117 2.60 5.15 15.31
N LEU A 118 1.43 4.66 15.74
CA LEU A 118 1.30 3.84 16.95
C LEU A 118 2.06 2.51 16.82
N ALA A 119 1.93 1.82 15.68
CA ALA A 119 2.72 0.64 15.35
C ALA A 119 4.22 0.94 15.42
N THR A 120 4.66 2.07 14.85
CA THR A 120 6.06 2.51 14.90
C THR A 120 6.56 2.62 16.33
N PHE A 121 5.76 3.19 17.24
CA PHE A 121 6.15 3.30 18.65
C PHE A 121 6.22 1.95 19.33
N SER A 122 5.28 1.04 19.07
CA SER A 122 5.30 -0.31 19.67
C SER A 122 6.45 -1.15 19.13
N PHE A 123 6.78 -1.08 17.83
CA PHE A 123 7.99 -1.70 17.28
C PHE A 123 9.28 -1.10 17.86
N ALA A 124 9.33 0.21 18.07
CA ALA A 124 10.47 0.87 18.69
C ALA A 124 10.67 0.42 20.16
N LYS A 125 9.58 0.21 20.92
CA LYS A 125 9.64 -0.36 22.29
C LYS A 125 10.25 -1.76 22.30
N LEU A 126 10.00 -2.56 21.26
CA LEU A 126 10.58 -3.91 21.07
C LEU A 126 12.03 -3.90 20.55
N LYS A 127 12.65 -2.72 20.38
CA LYS A 127 14.01 -2.55 19.83
C LYS A 127 14.21 -3.15 18.43
N VAL A 128 13.13 -3.32 17.66
CA VAL A 128 13.21 -3.68 16.24
C VAL A 128 13.98 -2.59 15.50
N MET A 129 14.88 -2.96 14.59
CA MET A 129 15.75 -2.00 13.88
C MET A 129 16.45 -1.01 14.83
N GLN A 130 16.94 -1.52 15.97
CA GLN A 130 17.60 -0.74 17.03
C GLN A 130 16.71 0.34 17.68
N GLY A 131 15.39 0.31 17.43
CA GLY A 131 14.44 1.29 17.94
C GLY A 131 14.38 2.59 17.12
N ASP A 132 14.95 2.61 15.91
CA ASP A 132 14.90 3.79 15.04
C ASP A 132 13.49 3.98 14.47
N LYS A 133 12.77 4.97 15.03
CA LYS A 133 11.40 5.32 14.64
C LYS A 133 11.29 5.76 13.18
N PHE A 134 12.31 6.42 12.63
CA PHE A 134 12.26 6.91 11.25
C PHE A 134 12.37 5.75 10.25
N ILE A 135 13.30 4.83 10.50
CA ILE A 135 13.47 3.65 9.65
C ILE A 135 12.22 2.75 9.73
N ILE A 136 11.69 2.52 10.94
CA ILE A 136 10.45 1.73 11.12
C ILE A 136 9.27 2.39 10.41
N ALA A 137 9.06 3.70 10.58
CA ALA A 137 7.96 4.41 9.95
C ALA A 137 8.05 4.40 8.41
N SER A 138 9.25 4.63 7.86
CA SER A 138 9.47 4.59 6.41
C SER A 138 9.25 3.19 5.84
N LEU A 139 9.71 2.14 6.53
CA LEU A 139 9.45 0.75 6.15
C LEU A 139 7.95 0.43 6.16
N LEU A 140 7.23 0.79 7.23
CA LEU A 140 5.79 0.57 7.32
C LEU A 140 5.03 1.33 6.23
N CYS A 141 5.43 2.56 5.91
CA CYS A 141 4.85 3.34 4.83
C CYS A 141 5.02 2.65 3.47
N ILE A 142 6.22 2.16 3.15
CA ILE A 142 6.49 1.41 1.91
C ILE A 142 5.64 0.14 1.84
N ILE A 143 5.56 -0.63 2.94
CA ILE A 143 4.75 -1.85 3.00
C ILE A 143 3.26 -1.53 2.74
N LEU A 144 2.72 -0.46 3.35
CA LEU A 144 1.34 -0.03 3.15
C LEU A 144 1.10 0.44 1.71
N LEU A 145 2.03 1.19 1.11
CA LEU A 145 1.91 1.61 -0.29
C LEU A 145 1.89 0.42 -1.24
N ILE A 146 2.81 -0.53 -1.07
CA ILE A 146 2.82 -1.77 -1.86
C ILE A 146 1.51 -2.52 -1.67
N PHE A 147 1.02 -2.61 -0.43
CA PHE A 147 -0.22 -3.31 -0.14
C PHE A 147 -1.42 -2.67 -0.85
N PHE A 148 -1.61 -1.35 -0.75
CA PHE A 148 -2.78 -0.67 -1.33
C PHE A 148 -2.71 -0.50 -2.85
N PHE A 149 -1.54 -0.21 -3.39
CA PHE A 149 -1.41 0.10 -4.82
C PHE A 149 -1.05 -1.09 -5.69
N ILE A 150 -0.52 -2.18 -5.10
CA ILE A 150 -0.10 -3.36 -5.86
C ILE A 150 -0.90 -4.59 -5.40
N VAL A 151 -0.81 -4.96 -4.12
CA VAL A 151 -1.39 -6.22 -3.63
C VAL A 151 -2.92 -6.19 -3.69
N TYR A 152 -3.57 -5.14 -3.20
CA TYR A 152 -5.02 -5.04 -3.16
C TYR A 152 -5.67 -5.12 -4.57
N PRO A 153 -5.27 -4.31 -5.57
CA PRO A 153 -5.82 -4.42 -6.92
C PRO A 153 -5.54 -5.79 -7.56
N THR A 154 -4.35 -6.36 -7.31
CA THR A 154 -4.00 -7.69 -7.82
C THR A 154 -4.92 -8.76 -7.24
N LEU A 155 -5.17 -8.74 -5.93
CA LEU A 155 -6.11 -9.66 -5.28
C LEU A 155 -7.54 -9.44 -5.75
N ALA A 156 -7.98 -8.20 -5.95
CA ALA A 156 -9.32 -7.90 -6.45
C ALA A 156 -9.53 -8.48 -7.86
N ILE A 157 -8.56 -8.33 -8.76
CA ILE A 157 -8.59 -8.95 -10.10
C ILE A 157 -8.52 -10.48 -9.98
N PHE A 158 -7.71 -11.00 -9.07
CA PHE A 158 -7.59 -12.45 -8.91
C PHE A 158 -8.90 -13.07 -8.37
N VAL A 159 -9.56 -12.42 -7.41
CA VAL A 159 -10.85 -12.86 -6.88
C VAL A 159 -11.91 -12.79 -7.98
N SER A 160 -11.96 -11.73 -8.79
CA SER A 160 -12.95 -11.61 -9.87
C SER A 160 -12.83 -12.71 -10.93
N MET A 161 -11.67 -13.36 -11.07
CA MET A 161 -11.52 -14.53 -11.95
C MET A 161 -12.36 -15.75 -11.52
N PHE A 162 -12.75 -15.84 -10.24
CA PHE A 162 -13.54 -16.96 -9.70
C PHE A 162 -15.04 -16.64 -9.60
N TYR A 163 -15.47 -15.45 -10.00
CA TYR A 163 -16.86 -15.01 -9.92
C TYR A 163 -17.39 -14.63 -11.31
N ASP A 164 -18.60 -15.11 -11.63
CA ASP A 164 -19.40 -14.64 -12.77
C ASP A 164 -20.56 -13.81 -12.23
N GLY A 165 -20.41 -12.48 -12.27
CA GLY A 165 -21.26 -11.55 -11.53
C GLY A 165 -21.19 -11.82 -10.02
N ASP A 166 -22.32 -12.16 -9.41
CA ASP A 166 -22.41 -12.50 -7.98
C ASP A 166 -22.27 -14.01 -7.70
N THR A 167 -22.09 -14.84 -8.73
CA THR A 167 -22.03 -16.30 -8.58
C THR A 167 -20.60 -16.83 -8.54
N PHE A 168 -20.27 -17.65 -7.54
CA PHE A 168 -18.97 -18.29 -7.46
C PHE A 168 -18.85 -19.43 -8.49
N ALA A 169 -18.01 -19.23 -9.51
CA ALA A 169 -17.89 -20.09 -10.68
C ALA A 169 -16.41 -20.47 -10.95
N PRO A 170 -15.76 -21.29 -10.10
CA PRO A 170 -14.34 -21.61 -10.23
C PRO A 170 -13.99 -22.36 -11.54
N GLN A 171 -14.96 -23.01 -12.17
CA GLN A 171 -14.81 -23.68 -13.48
C GLN A 171 -14.53 -22.69 -14.61
N GLN A 172 -14.91 -21.41 -14.45
CA GLN A 172 -14.63 -20.35 -15.41
C GLN A 172 -13.14 -20.19 -15.69
N VAL A 173 -12.30 -20.28 -14.65
CA VAL A 173 -10.85 -20.18 -14.79
C VAL A 173 -10.32 -21.24 -15.75
N MET A 174 -10.76 -22.50 -15.57
CA MET A 174 -10.37 -23.59 -16.46
C MET A 174 -10.91 -23.39 -17.88
N ARG A 175 -12.16 -22.92 -18.01
CA ARG A 175 -12.75 -22.62 -19.32
C ARG A 175 -11.97 -21.54 -20.08
N ILE A 176 -11.50 -20.50 -19.41
CA ILE A 176 -10.70 -19.42 -20.02
C ILE A 176 -9.31 -19.93 -20.41
N LEU A 177 -8.62 -20.62 -19.49
CA LEU A 177 -7.26 -21.10 -19.71
C LEU A 177 -7.16 -22.16 -20.81
N THR A 178 -8.23 -22.92 -21.06
CA THR A 178 -8.27 -23.96 -22.10
C THR A 178 -8.63 -23.43 -23.49
N GLN A 179 -9.00 -22.16 -23.63
CA GLN A 179 -9.32 -21.59 -24.95
C GLN A 179 -8.09 -21.57 -25.85
N SER A 180 -8.21 -22.13 -27.06
CA SER A 180 -7.08 -22.28 -27.99
C SER A 180 -6.39 -20.96 -28.35
N TYR A 181 -7.14 -19.86 -28.42
CA TYR A 181 -6.58 -18.52 -28.63
C TYR A 181 -5.72 -18.05 -27.43
N ILE A 182 -6.22 -18.20 -26.21
CA ILE A 182 -5.50 -17.81 -24.98
C ILE A 182 -4.22 -18.62 -24.83
N VAL A 183 -4.28 -19.94 -25.01
CA VAL A 183 -3.10 -20.82 -24.96
C VAL A 183 -2.06 -20.40 -26.00
N ARG A 184 -2.50 -20.07 -27.22
CA ARG A 184 -1.60 -19.58 -28.28
C ARG A 184 -0.93 -18.25 -27.89
N VAL A 185 -1.70 -17.30 -27.37
CA VAL A 185 -1.16 -16.01 -26.91
C VAL A 185 -0.12 -16.23 -25.80
N ILE A 186 -0.44 -17.04 -24.78
CA ILE A 186 0.48 -17.38 -23.69
C ILE A 186 1.75 -18.02 -24.24
N SER A 187 1.63 -19.02 -25.13
CA SER A 187 2.78 -19.71 -25.72
C SER A 187 3.65 -18.77 -26.54
N ASN A 188 3.06 -17.92 -27.38
CA ASN A 188 3.79 -16.95 -28.18
C ASN A 188 4.52 -15.93 -27.30
N SER A 189 3.86 -15.41 -26.27
CA SER A 189 4.45 -14.46 -25.32
C SER A 189 5.58 -15.09 -24.52
N LEU A 190 5.44 -16.35 -24.06
CA LEU A 190 6.50 -17.07 -23.36
C LEU A 190 7.70 -17.33 -24.26
N PHE A 191 7.47 -17.80 -25.49
CA PHE A 191 8.56 -18.05 -26.43
C PHE A 191 9.29 -16.76 -26.80
N LEU A 192 8.54 -15.68 -27.09
CA LEU A 192 9.10 -14.37 -27.40
C LEU A 192 9.89 -13.82 -26.21
N SER A 193 9.33 -13.84 -25.00
CA SER A 193 10.02 -13.35 -23.79
C SER A 193 11.27 -14.17 -23.48
N GLY A 194 11.24 -15.49 -23.68
CA GLY A 194 12.39 -16.36 -23.49
C GLY A 194 13.49 -16.07 -24.51
N PHE A 195 13.15 -16.00 -25.79
CA PHE A 195 14.09 -15.68 -26.86
C PHE A 195 14.71 -14.29 -26.66
N VAL A 196 13.88 -13.26 -26.46
CA VAL A 196 14.33 -11.88 -26.22
C VAL A 196 15.20 -11.81 -24.98
N GLY A 197 14.81 -12.43 -23.86
CA GLY A 197 15.59 -12.41 -22.62
C GLY A 197 16.98 -13.05 -22.77
N ILE A 198 17.10 -14.16 -23.50
CA ILE A 198 18.39 -14.82 -23.76
C ILE A 198 19.25 -13.95 -24.67
N VAL A 199 18.70 -13.53 -25.81
CA VAL A 199 19.43 -12.77 -26.82
C VAL A 199 19.87 -11.41 -26.26
N SER A 200 18.99 -10.68 -25.57
CA SER A 200 19.31 -9.39 -24.96
C SER A 200 20.38 -9.50 -23.87
N THR A 201 20.39 -10.60 -23.11
CA THR A 201 21.43 -10.83 -22.08
C THR A 201 22.79 -11.09 -22.72
N ILE A 202 22.85 -11.94 -23.75
CA ILE A 202 24.11 -12.25 -24.46
C ILE A 202 24.68 -10.99 -25.10
N PHE A 203 23.88 -10.26 -25.87
CA PHE A 203 24.33 -9.03 -26.53
C PHE A 203 24.61 -7.92 -25.52
N GLY A 204 23.76 -7.74 -24.50
CA GLY A 204 23.96 -6.76 -23.43
C GLY A 204 25.27 -6.97 -22.69
N LEU A 205 25.60 -8.22 -22.33
CA LEU A 205 26.87 -8.58 -21.71
C LEU A 205 28.05 -8.35 -22.67
N ALA A 206 27.94 -8.76 -23.93
CA ALA A 206 28.99 -8.57 -24.93
C ALA A 206 29.31 -7.08 -25.15
N PHE A 207 28.29 -6.22 -25.28
CA PHE A 207 28.48 -4.77 -25.40
C PHE A 207 29.00 -4.13 -24.12
N ALA A 208 28.53 -4.55 -22.95
CA ALA A 208 29.05 -4.07 -21.66
C ALA A 208 30.54 -4.39 -21.49
N LEU A 209 30.98 -5.61 -21.83
CA LEU A 209 32.38 -6.01 -21.77
C LEU A 209 33.24 -5.29 -22.81
N TYR A 210 32.75 -5.16 -24.05
CA TYR A 210 33.47 -4.44 -25.11
C TYR A 210 33.70 -2.97 -24.75
N THR A 211 32.65 -2.29 -24.26
CA THR A 211 32.73 -0.86 -23.90
C THR A 211 33.61 -0.62 -22.67
N THR A 212 33.59 -1.51 -21.68
CA THR A 212 34.38 -1.33 -20.45
C THR A 212 35.84 -1.78 -20.57
N ARG A 213 36.15 -2.79 -21.41
CA ARG A 213 37.50 -3.38 -21.47
C ARG A 213 38.27 -3.12 -22.77
N ILE A 214 37.60 -2.89 -23.90
CA ILE A 214 38.24 -2.88 -25.22
C ILE A 214 38.17 -1.49 -25.89
N ALA A 215 37.01 -0.82 -25.82
CA ALA A 215 36.77 0.42 -26.55
C ALA A 215 37.42 1.65 -25.87
N ARG A 216 38.67 2.00 -26.21
CA ARG A 216 39.33 3.22 -25.67
C ARG A 216 38.90 4.54 -26.33
N ARG A 217 38.56 4.56 -27.64
CA ARG A 217 38.23 5.80 -28.40
C ARG A 217 36.76 5.89 -28.84
N THR A 218 36.05 4.76 -28.90
CA THR A 218 34.67 4.63 -29.40
C THR A 218 33.61 4.45 -28.30
N ALA A 219 34.01 4.40 -27.02
CA ALA A 219 33.09 4.21 -25.90
C ALA A 219 32.00 5.29 -25.80
N PHE A 220 32.32 6.54 -26.17
CA PHE A 220 31.35 7.64 -26.16
C PHE A 220 30.21 7.41 -27.17
N ILE A 221 30.55 6.99 -28.39
CA ILE A 221 29.57 6.70 -29.45
C ILE A 221 28.70 5.50 -29.05
N GLY A 222 29.30 4.44 -28.53
CA GLY A 222 28.56 3.26 -28.05
C GLY A 222 27.57 3.58 -26.92
N LYS A 223 27.90 4.52 -26.04
CA LYS A 223 27.01 4.97 -24.96
C LYS A 223 25.80 5.75 -25.48
N ILE A 224 25.99 6.61 -26.49
CA ILE A 224 24.89 7.37 -27.10
C ILE A 224 23.92 6.45 -27.84
N PHE A 225 24.42 5.54 -28.68
CA PHE A 225 23.59 4.61 -29.44
C PHE A 225 22.86 3.58 -28.56
N SER A 226 23.36 3.30 -27.35
CA SER A 226 22.68 2.45 -26.37
C SER A 226 21.52 3.18 -25.67
N ILE A 227 21.63 4.49 -25.45
CA ILE A 227 20.62 5.29 -24.74
C ILE A 227 19.52 5.79 -25.68
N LEU A 228 19.85 6.11 -26.94
CA LEU A 228 18.92 6.72 -27.89
C LEU A 228 17.63 5.89 -28.13
N PRO A 229 17.67 4.55 -28.27
CA PRO A 229 16.46 3.73 -28.43
C PRO A 229 15.61 3.63 -27.14
N ILE A 230 16.19 3.92 -25.98
CA ILE A 230 15.49 3.86 -24.69
C ILE A 230 14.57 5.07 -24.52
N VAL A 231 14.96 6.22 -25.07
CA VAL A 231 14.17 7.47 -25.01
C VAL A 231 13.16 7.59 -26.15
N THR A 232 13.28 6.79 -27.22
CA THR A 232 12.27 6.77 -28.28
C THR A 232 11.02 6.04 -27.81
N PRO A 233 9.84 6.67 -27.87
CA PRO A 233 8.61 6.02 -27.46
C PRO A 233 8.36 4.73 -28.26
N PRO A 234 7.82 3.67 -27.63
CA PRO A 234 7.68 2.36 -28.27
C PRO A 234 6.79 2.40 -29.52
N PHE A 235 5.85 3.33 -29.59
CA PHE A 235 4.98 3.49 -30.77
C PHE A 235 5.71 4.04 -31.99
N VAL A 236 6.76 4.86 -31.82
CA VAL A 236 7.56 5.39 -32.94
C VAL A 236 8.38 4.27 -33.57
N VAL A 237 8.91 3.38 -32.73
CA VAL A 237 9.75 2.26 -33.16
C VAL A 237 8.92 1.14 -33.79
N GLY A 238 7.65 0.97 -33.39
CA GLY A 238 6.77 -0.08 -33.90
C GLY A 238 6.01 0.23 -35.20
N LEU A 239 6.07 1.47 -35.71
CA LEU A 239 5.39 1.89 -36.95
C LEU A 239 6.28 1.81 -38.20
N GLY A 240 7.57 1.48 -38.04
CA GLY A 240 8.58 1.40 -39.11
C GLY A 240 8.87 0.00 -39.61
#